data_AF-A0A151IDT6-F1
#
_entry.id   AF-A0A151IDT6-F1
#
_cell.length_a   1.000
_cell.length_b   1.000
_cell.length_c   1.000
_cell.angle_alpha   90.00
_cell.angle_beta   90.00
_cell.angle_gamma   90.00
#
_symmetry.space_group_name_H-M   'P 1'
#
loop_
_entity.id
_entity.type
_entity.pdbx_description
1 polymer ?
#
loop_
_entity_poly.entity_id
_entity_poly.type
_entity_poly.pdbx_seq_one_letter_code
_entity_poly.pdbx_strand_id
1 'polypeptide(L)'
;MKFSWIVNNVRDKDFMDIVNEAFEDVNFEAILDEDDEDVSALSEDSNYNSDQSEDEDEGIKSKVMCPEEIMTLNEQTKQCAIYFYYTTGGTSILCTSCMMRIVNIEHMCTIRQHVIKSHVAIDGNYCSDCRSPCFLIFSTNMCPICTN
;
A
#
# COMPACT_ATOMS: atom_id res chain seq x y z
N MET A 1 -27.85 -11.77 -27.65
CA MET A 1 -27.86 -11.63 -26.19
C MET A 1 -26.98 -10.44 -25.84
N LYS A 2 -27.53 -9.41 -25.20
CA LYS A 2 -26.83 -8.17 -24.83
C LYS A 2 -26.40 -8.30 -23.37
N PHE A 3 -25.09 -8.34 -23.10
CA PHE A 3 -24.57 -8.26 -21.74
C PHE A 3 -24.38 -6.79 -21.37
N SER A 4 -25.15 -6.33 -20.39
CA SER A 4 -25.04 -5.00 -19.78
C SER A 4 -24.20 -5.13 -18.52
N TRP A 5 -23.04 -4.48 -18.45
CA TRP A 5 -22.20 -4.47 -17.25
C TRP A 5 -22.51 -3.19 -16.47
N ILE A 6 -23.05 -3.35 -15.26
CA ILE A 6 -23.22 -2.27 -14.29
C ILE A 6 -21.86 -2.07 -13.63
N VAL A 7 -21.22 -0.92 -13.90
CA VAL A 7 -20.00 -0.51 -13.20
C VAL A 7 -20.44 0.15 -11.89
N ASN A 8 -20.17 -0.52 -10.77
CA ASN A 8 -20.30 0.11 -9.45
C ASN A 8 -19.06 0.97 -9.21
N ASN A 9 -19.25 2.29 -9.29
CA ASN A 9 -18.26 3.30 -8.93
C ASN A 9 -18.02 3.27 -7.41
N VAL A 10 -16.93 2.65 -6.98
CA VAL A 10 -16.39 2.85 -5.63
C VAL A 10 -15.43 4.03 -5.73
N ARG A 11 -15.68 5.08 -4.94
CA ARG A 11 -14.81 6.25 -4.85
C ARG A 11 -13.58 5.83 -4.04
N ASP A 12 -12.46 5.60 -4.71
CA ASP A 12 -11.16 5.45 -4.07
C ASP A 12 -10.70 6.82 -3.58
N LYS A 13 -10.84 7.07 -2.28
CA LYS A 13 -10.10 8.11 -1.57
C LYS A 13 -9.31 7.40 -0.47
N ASP A 14 -8.05 7.78 -0.34
CA ASP A 14 -7.12 7.48 0.77
C ASP A 14 -6.03 6.42 0.50
N PHE A 15 -5.28 6.54 -0.60
CA PHE A 15 -3.95 5.94 -0.71
C PHE A 15 -2.89 7.04 -0.81
N MET A 16 -2.53 7.62 0.34
CA MET A 16 -1.42 8.56 0.48
C MET A 16 -0.06 7.83 0.44
N ASP A 17 0.94 8.56 -0.07
CA ASP A 17 2.32 8.18 -0.38
C ASP A 17 3.03 7.30 0.65
N ILE A 18 3.56 6.16 0.20
CA ILE A 18 4.53 5.39 1.00
C ILE A 18 5.94 5.81 0.57
N VAL A 19 6.53 6.70 1.37
CA VAL A 19 7.96 7.03 1.34
C VAL A 19 8.78 5.75 1.50
N ASN A 20 9.69 5.52 0.56
CA ASN A 20 10.64 4.40 0.59
C ASN A 20 11.80 4.77 1.51
N GLU A 21 11.66 4.46 2.80
CA GLU A 21 12.75 4.59 3.76
C GLU A 21 13.43 3.23 3.92
N ALA A 22 14.67 3.14 3.43
CA ALA A 22 15.54 1.99 3.61
C ALA A 22 16.03 1.99 5.06
N PHE A 23 15.75 0.94 5.83
CA PHE A 23 16.30 0.79 7.17
C PHE A 23 17.37 -0.29 7.18
N GLU A 24 18.58 0.12 7.56
CA GLU A 24 19.67 -0.75 8.01
C GLU A 24 19.29 -1.39 9.36
N ASP A 25 19.72 -2.64 9.56
CA ASP A 25 19.44 -3.45 10.76
C ASP A 25 19.82 -2.72 12.06
N VAL A 26 18.81 -2.25 12.82
CA VAL A 26 19.02 -1.67 14.15
C VAL A 26 19.09 -2.81 15.18
N ASN A 27 20.31 -3.11 15.63
CA ASN A 27 20.60 -4.04 16.71
C ASN A 27 20.13 -3.47 18.07
N PHE A 28 19.19 -4.14 18.75
CA PHE A 28 18.49 -3.66 19.95
C PHE A 28 19.24 -3.95 21.27
N GLU A 29 20.57 -3.92 21.27
CA GLU A 29 21.39 -4.27 22.44
C GLU A 29 22.36 -3.14 22.82
N ALA A 30 21.80 -1.96 23.11
CA ALA A 30 22.47 -0.87 23.82
C ALA A 30 21.43 0.13 24.37
N ILE A 31 20.60 -0.32 25.32
CA ILE A 31 19.96 0.59 26.27
C ILE A 31 20.67 0.32 27.59
N LEU A 32 21.44 1.29 28.09
CA LEU A 32 21.72 1.58 29.50
C LEU A 32 22.81 2.65 29.60
N ASP A 33 22.39 3.86 30.01
CA ASP A 33 23.05 4.84 30.90
C ASP A 33 22.49 6.24 30.55
N GLU A 34 21.51 6.74 31.30
CA GLU A 34 21.62 7.56 32.54
C GLU A 34 21.81 9.08 32.27
N ASP A 35 20.80 9.82 32.73
CA ASP A 35 20.73 11.20 33.23
C ASP A 35 20.91 12.48 32.35
N ASP A 36 19.90 13.33 32.57
CA ASP A 36 19.94 14.77 32.91
C ASP A 36 19.57 15.89 31.90
N GLU A 37 18.70 16.76 32.44
CA GLU A 37 18.56 18.23 32.28
C GLU A 37 18.05 18.89 30.98
N ASP A 38 16.76 19.27 31.04
CA ASP A 38 16.14 20.57 30.69
C ASP A 38 16.87 21.53 29.72
N VAL A 39 16.30 21.76 28.52
CA VAL A 39 16.30 23.09 27.88
C VAL A 39 15.11 23.29 26.93
N SER A 40 14.29 24.28 27.29
CA SER A 40 13.27 24.90 26.46
C SER A 40 13.83 25.51 25.16
N ALA A 41 13.14 25.29 24.03
CA ALA A 41 13.21 26.17 22.87
C ALA A 41 11.90 26.08 22.06
N LEU A 42 10.96 26.97 22.37
CA LEU A 42 9.85 27.31 21.48
C LEU A 42 10.43 28.08 20.29
N SER A 43 10.33 27.51 19.09
CA SER A 43 10.60 28.21 17.84
C SER A 43 9.37 28.04 16.95
N GLU A 44 8.45 28.99 17.06
CA GLU A 44 7.35 29.18 16.13
C GLU A 44 7.92 29.66 14.79
N ASP A 45 7.90 28.79 13.78
CA ASP A 45 8.07 29.20 12.37
C ASP A 45 6.81 28.83 11.61
N SER A 46 5.75 29.61 11.85
CA SER A 46 4.53 29.55 11.05
C SER A 46 4.73 30.37 9.77
N ASN A 47 5.34 29.75 8.77
CA ASN A 47 5.22 30.23 7.39
C ASN A 47 4.53 29.14 6.55
N TYR A 48 3.28 28.85 6.93
CA TYR A 48 2.38 27.98 6.20
C TYR A 48 1.91 28.73 4.95
N ASN A 49 2.72 28.69 3.89
CA ASN A 49 2.26 29.11 2.57
C ASN A 49 1.33 28.02 2.02
N SER A 50 0.05 28.15 2.33
CA SER A 50 -1.01 27.29 1.82
C SER A 50 -1.32 27.68 0.37
N ASP A 51 -0.41 27.35 -0.54
CA ASP A 51 -0.76 27.25 -1.96
C ASP A 51 -1.46 25.90 -2.20
N GLN A 52 -2.68 25.76 -1.64
CA GLN A 52 -3.63 24.75 -2.09
C GLN A 52 -4.21 25.21 -3.44
N SER A 53 -3.42 25.10 -4.51
CA SER A 53 -3.99 24.92 -5.84
C SER A 53 -4.25 23.43 -6.00
N GLU A 54 -5.45 22.99 -5.60
CA GLU A 54 -6.00 21.68 -5.97
C GLU A 54 -6.33 21.68 -7.47
N ASP A 55 -5.31 21.81 -8.31
CA ASP A 55 -5.38 21.63 -9.75
C ASP A 55 -4.12 20.88 -10.21
N GLU A 56 -3.76 19.82 -9.49
CA GLU A 56 -2.90 18.80 -10.06
C GLU A 56 -3.81 17.80 -10.77
N ASP A 57 -3.77 17.88 -12.10
CA ASP A 57 -4.35 16.89 -13.00
C ASP A 57 -3.82 15.51 -12.55
N GLU A 58 -4.61 14.78 -11.75
CA GLU A 58 -4.28 13.44 -11.27
C GLU A 58 -4.13 12.55 -12.50
N GLY A 59 -2.89 12.50 -13.00
CA GLY A 59 -2.57 11.95 -14.30
C GLY A 59 -2.85 10.46 -14.31
N ILE A 60 -4.07 10.06 -14.69
CA ILE A 60 -4.41 8.69 -14.99
C ILE A 60 -3.39 8.20 -16.03
N LYS A 61 -2.43 7.38 -15.58
CA LYS A 61 -1.46 6.73 -16.47
C LYS A 61 -2.20 5.64 -17.25
N SER A 62 -2.88 6.05 -18.31
CA SER A 62 -3.50 5.13 -19.26
C SER A 62 -2.48 4.77 -20.35
N LYS A 63 -2.30 3.47 -20.59
CA LYS A 63 -1.55 2.96 -21.74
C LYS A 63 -2.51 2.21 -22.64
N VAL A 64 -2.62 2.65 -23.89
CA VAL A 64 -3.35 1.89 -24.92
C VAL A 64 -2.54 0.64 -25.23
N MET A 65 -3.13 -0.54 -25.01
CA MET A 65 -2.52 -1.81 -25.38
C MET A 65 -2.90 -2.20 -26.80
N CYS A 66 -1.92 -2.67 -27.57
CA CYS A 66 -2.17 -3.22 -28.90
C CYS A 66 -2.89 -4.58 -28.79
N PRO A 67 -3.69 -4.97 -29.79
CA PRO A 67 -4.38 -6.27 -29.79
C PRO A 67 -3.43 -7.46 -29.55
N GLU A 68 -2.21 -7.40 -30.07
CA GLU A 68 -1.19 -8.44 -29.90
C GLU A 68 -0.70 -8.52 -28.44
N GLU A 69 -0.55 -7.38 -27.76
CA GLU A 69 -0.22 -7.34 -26.33
C GLU A 69 -1.35 -7.98 -25.51
N ILE A 70 -2.61 -7.72 -25.85
CA ILE A 70 -3.77 -8.33 -25.18
C ILE A 70 -3.82 -9.84 -25.43
N MET A 71 -3.56 -10.29 -26.66
CA MET A 71 -3.57 -11.71 -27.03
C MET A 71 -2.42 -12.51 -26.40
N THR A 72 -1.35 -11.83 -25.97
CA THR A 72 -0.23 -12.46 -25.25
C THR A 72 -0.41 -12.45 -23.74
N LEU A 73 -1.42 -11.74 -23.21
CA LEU A 73 -1.87 -11.92 -21.83
C LEU A 73 -2.46 -13.33 -21.70
N ASN A 74 -1.73 -14.21 -21.05
CA ASN A 74 -2.20 -15.54 -20.70
C ASN A 74 -2.03 -15.76 -19.20
N GLU A 75 -2.55 -16.87 -18.69
CA GLU A 75 -2.48 -17.22 -17.27
C GLU A 75 -1.05 -17.32 -16.72
N GLN A 76 -0.05 -17.48 -17.60
CA GLN A 76 1.38 -17.56 -17.27
C GLN A 76 2.07 -16.18 -17.31
N THR A 77 1.40 -15.14 -17.84
CA THR A 77 1.94 -13.79 -17.84
C THR A 77 2.22 -13.37 -16.40
N LYS A 78 3.48 -12.99 -16.14
CA LYS A 78 3.90 -12.54 -14.83
C LYS A 78 3.26 -11.19 -14.52
N GLN A 79 2.72 -11.07 -13.32
CA GLN A 79 2.16 -9.86 -12.77
C GLN A 79 2.82 -9.55 -11.43
N CYS A 80 2.79 -8.29 -11.05
CA CYS A 80 3.20 -7.85 -9.74
C CYS A 80 2.00 -7.90 -8.80
N ALA A 81 2.11 -8.61 -7.68
CA ALA A 81 1.17 -8.51 -6.57
C ALA A 81 1.84 -7.77 -5.42
N ILE A 82 1.18 -6.72 -4.94
CA ILE A 82 1.61 -5.94 -3.79
C ILE A 82 0.63 -6.22 -2.66
N TYR A 83 1.08 -6.94 -1.65
CA TYR A 83 0.34 -7.21 -0.43
C TYR A 83 0.56 -6.08 0.58
N PHE A 84 -0.52 -5.67 1.23
CA PHE A 84 -0.49 -4.70 2.32
C PHE A 84 -1.58 -5.03 3.35
N TYR A 85 -1.17 -5.40 4.56
CA TYR A 85 -2.08 -5.75 5.64
C TYR A 85 -1.42 -5.65 7.02
N TYR A 86 -2.25 -5.77 8.06
CA TYR A 86 -1.84 -5.82 9.46
C TYR A 86 -2.13 -7.20 10.05
N THR A 87 -1.28 -7.65 10.98
CA THR A 87 -1.46 -8.89 11.74
C THR A 87 -0.99 -8.72 13.17
N THR A 88 -1.58 -9.44 14.13
CA THR A 88 -1.19 -9.44 15.55
C THR A 88 -0.23 -10.59 15.90
N GLY A 89 0.53 -11.09 14.91
CA GLY A 89 1.40 -12.26 15.06
C GLY A 89 0.64 -13.61 15.02
N GLY A 90 -0.67 -13.57 14.80
CA GLY A 90 -1.52 -14.75 14.55
C GLY A 90 -1.85 -14.95 13.07
N THR A 91 -2.85 -15.80 12.79
CA THR A 91 -3.36 -16.05 11.43
C THR A 91 -4.30 -14.97 10.92
N SER A 92 -4.61 -13.96 11.74
CA SER A 92 -5.58 -12.92 11.40
C SER A 92 -4.91 -11.83 10.57
N ILE A 93 -5.35 -11.71 9.31
CA ILE A 93 -5.00 -10.62 8.40
C ILE A 93 -6.09 -9.56 8.51
N LEU A 94 -5.71 -8.29 8.64
CA LEU A 94 -6.61 -7.14 8.67
C LEU A 94 -6.24 -6.13 7.58
N CYS A 95 -7.24 -5.61 6.87
CA CYS A 95 -7.04 -4.44 6.02
C CYS A 95 -6.91 -3.17 6.88
N THR A 96 -6.43 -2.09 6.27
CA THR A 96 -6.30 -0.78 6.92
C THR A 96 -7.60 -0.33 7.59
N SER A 97 -8.74 -0.41 6.90
CA SER A 97 -10.02 0.04 7.46
C SER A 97 -10.46 -0.75 8.69
N CYS A 98 -10.19 -2.06 8.73
CA CYS A 98 -10.53 -2.90 9.88
C CYS A 98 -9.53 -2.69 11.03
N MET A 99 -8.24 -2.58 10.73
CA MET A 99 -7.20 -2.27 11.71
C MET A 99 -7.50 -0.96 12.45
N MET A 100 -7.89 0.10 11.74
CA MET A 100 -8.21 1.41 12.32
C MET A 100 -9.40 1.39 13.28
N ARG A 101 -10.24 0.34 13.27
CA ARG A 101 -11.38 0.20 14.18
C ARG A 101 -11.00 -0.47 15.50
N ILE A 102 -9.79 -1.00 15.62
CA ILE A 102 -9.32 -1.72 16.80
C ILE A 102 -8.71 -0.72 17.79
N VAL A 103 -9.11 -0.83 19.04
CA VAL A 103 -8.66 0.05 20.13
C VAL A 103 -7.34 -0.42 20.75
N ASN A 104 -7.05 -1.72 20.69
CA ASN A 104 -5.80 -2.29 21.19
C ASN A 104 -4.87 -2.67 20.02
N ILE A 105 -3.85 -1.85 19.82
CA ILE A 105 -2.82 -2.01 18.76
C ILE A 105 -1.52 -2.62 19.30
N GLU A 106 -1.47 -3.03 20.56
CA GLU A 106 -0.29 -3.70 21.12
C GLU A 106 0.01 -4.96 20.31
N HIS A 107 1.26 -5.07 19.85
CA HIS A 107 1.76 -6.20 19.04
C HIS A 107 1.18 -6.30 17.61
N MET A 108 0.67 -5.22 17.03
CA MET A 108 0.37 -5.20 15.59
C MET A 108 1.65 -5.06 14.74
N CYS A 109 1.76 -5.90 13.73
CA CYS A 109 2.79 -5.84 12.70
C CYS A 109 2.14 -5.48 11.35
N THR A 110 2.80 -4.59 10.63
CA THR A 110 2.45 -4.26 9.24
C THR A 110 3.25 -5.15 8.31
N ILE A 111 2.57 -5.78 7.34
CA ILE A 111 3.20 -6.55 6.27
C ILE A 111 3.01 -5.81 4.96
N ARG A 112 4.12 -5.51 4.30
CA ARG A 112 4.18 -5.02 2.92
C ARG A 112 5.08 -5.95 2.12
N GLN A 113 4.51 -6.60 1.10
CA GLN A 113 5.26 -7.57 0.30
C GLN A 113 4.98 -7.38 -1.18
N HIS A 114 6.03 -7.26 -1.97
CA HIS A 114 5.95 -7.26 -3.42
C HIS A 114 6.42 -8.60 -3.97
N VAL A 115 5.60 -9.26 -4.78
CA VAL A 115 5.95 -10.51 -5.46
C VAL A 115 5.66 -10.42 -6.95
N ILE A 116 6.44 -11.13 -7.74
CA ILE A 116 6.23 -11.26 -9.19
C ILE A 116 5.96 -12.74 -9.49
N LYS A 117 4.70 -13.06 -9.81
CA LYS A 117 4.23 -14.43 -10.08
C LYS A 117 3.28 -14.43 -11.27
N SER A 118 3.00 -15.60 -11.84
CA SER A 118 1.89 -15.73 -12.79
C SER A 118 0.56 -15.48 -12.08
N HIS A 119 -0.47 -15.01 -12.79
CA HIS A 119 -1.78 -14.69 -12.20
C HIS A 119 -2.34 -15.84 -11.34
N VAL A 120 -2.23 -17.08 -11.82
CA VAL A 120 -2.74 -18.27 -11.14
C VAL A 120 -1.98 -18.65 -9.87
N ALA A 121 -0.77 -18.13 -9.69
CA ALA A 121 0.09 -18.41 -8.54
C ALA A 121 0.10 -17.27 -7.50
N ILE A 122 -0.71 -16.23 -7.70
CA ILE A 122 -0.88 -15.15 -6.73
C ILE A 122 -1.82 -15.62 -5.63
N ASP A 123 -1.31 -15.66 -4.41
CA ASP A 123 -2.07 -16.07 -3.24
C ASP A 123 -3.05 -14.97 -2.84
N GLY A 124 -4.30 -15.33 -2.58
CA GLY A 124 -5.33 -14.38 -2.17
C GLY A 124 -5.30 -14.13 -0.67
N ASN A 125 -4.75 -12.99 -0.25
CA ASN A 125 -4.80 -12.54 1.15
C ASN A 125 -6.02 -11.62 1.34
N TYR A 126 -6.93 -12.03 2.21
CA TYR A 126 -8.17 -11.30 2.46
C TYR A 126 -8.28 -10.93 3.93
N CYS A 127 -8.83 -9.75 4.19
CA CYS A 127 -9.15 -9.30 5.54
C CYS A 127 -10.08 -10.32 6.21
N SER A 128 -9.76 -10.67 7.46
CA SER A 128 -10.51 -11.67 8.24
C SER A 128 -11.93 -11.18 8.56
N ASP A 129 -12.09 -9.86 8.71
CA ASP A 129 -13.34 -9.23 9.12
C ASP A 129 -14.26 -8.89 7.95
N CYS A 130 -13.75 -8.10 6.99
CA CYS A 130 -14.56 -7.59 5.88
C CYS A 130 -14.40 -8.36 4.58
N ARG A 131 -13.46 -9.33 4.53
CA ARG A 131 -13.12 -10.12 3.32
C ARG A 131 -12.64 -9.29 2.12
N SER A 132 -12.39 -8.00 2.31
CA SER A 132 -11.74 -7.17 1.29
C SER A 132 -10.34 -7.70 0.98
N PRO A 133 -9.91 -7.63 -0.30
CA PRO A 133 -8.56 -8.03 -0.66
C PRO A 133 -7.53 -7.12 0.02
N CYS A 134 -6.47 -7.73 0.53
CA CYS A 134 -5.33 -7.05 1.12
C CYS A 134 -4.12 -7.01 0.17
N PHE A 135 -4.41 -6.95 -1.13
CA PHE A 135 -3.41 -6.92 -2.19
C PHE A 135 -3.94 -6.20 -3.42
N LEU A 136 -3.01 -5.68 -4.20
CA LEU A 136 -3.26 -5.08 -5.51
C LEU A 136 -2.42 -5.81 -6.57
N ILE A 137 -3.00 -5.99 -7.76
CA ILE A 137 -2.33 -6.64 -8.89
C ILE A 137 -2.05 -5.59 -9.96
N PHE A 138 -0.81 -5.56 -10.44
CA PHE A 138 -0.37 -4.71 -11.53
C PHE A 138 0.26 -5.54 -12.63
N SER A 139 0.10 -5.10 -13.88
CA SER A 139 1.01 -5.49 -14.94
C SER A 139 2.42 -5.02 -14.60
N THR A 140 3.44 -5.80 -14.92
CA THR A 140 4.84 -5.50 -14.56
C THR A 140 5.34 -4.14 -15.10
N ASN A 141 4.81 -3.69 -16.23
CA ASN A 141 5.11 -2.41 -16.86
C ASN A 141 4.32 -1.21 -16.31
N MET A 142 3.39 -1.44 -15.38
CA MET A 142 2.59 -0.42 -14.71
C MET A 142 2.73 -0.48 -13.19
N CYS A 143 3.62 -1.35 -12.69
CA CYS A 143 3.79 -1.56 -11.25
C CYS A 143 4.62 -0.42 -10.66
N PRO A 144 4.10 0.32 -9.66
CA PRO A 144 4.79 1.48 -9.09
C PRO A 144 6.12 1.14 -8.40
N ILE A 145 6.35 -0.15 -8.06
CA ILE A 145 7.60 -0.61 -7.47
C ILE A 145 8.63 -0.98 -8.55
N CYS A 146 8.18 -1.49 -9.70
CA CYS A 146 9.09 -1.91 -10.78
C CYS A 146 9.43 -0.79 -11.76
N THR A 147 8.59 0.25 -11.84
CA THR A 147 8.73 1.33 -12.82
C THR A 147 9.21 2.65 -12.24
N ASN A 148 9.61 2.67 -10.96
CA ASN A 148 10.27 3.79 -10.31
C ASN A 148 11.79 3.55 -10.26
#